data_AF-A0A537NNN5-F1
#
_entry.id   AF-A0A537NNN5-F1
#
_cell.length_a   1.000
_cell.length_b   1.000
_cell.length_c   1.000
_cell.angle_alpha   90.00
_cell.angle_beta   90.00
_cell.angle_gamma   90.00
#
_symmetry.space_group_name_H-M   'P 1'
#
loop_
_entity.id
_entity.type
_entity.pdbx_description
1 polymer ?
#
loop_
_entity_poly.entity_id
_entity_poly.type
_entity_poly.pdbx_seq_one_letter_code
_entity_poly.pdbx_strand_id
1 'polypeptide(L)'
;MREMKLAQEIADELRVSGIKISIDDFGAGYSSFSSLRELPFVELKLDESFVKSCATDATNAAICQTAVDLAHRFGSAAVAEGIETAADLQALMVMGCDFGQGVLIAPPMPQERFLHLLRQRAKPGRTQPQSASIGSAPAGSGHATAVGQVA
;
A
#
# COMPACT_ATOMS: atom_id res chain seq x y z
N MET A 1 21.15 4.47 18.48
CA MET A 1 22.04 4.93 17.38
C MET A 1 22.93 3.83 16.80
N ARG A 2 23.66 3.03 17.60
CA ARG A 2 24.47 1.90 17.06
C ARG A 2 23.65 0.80 16.37
N GLU A 3 22.46 0.50 16.91
CA GLU A 3 21.59 -0.56 16.38
C GLU A 3 20.99 -0.22 15.00
N MET A 4 20.68 1.05 14.74
CA MET A 4 20.10 1.48 13.45
C MET A 4 21.11 1.40 12.30
N LYS A 5 22.38 1.72 12.57
CA LYS A 5 23.46 1.62 11.57
C LYS A 5 23.67 0.17 11.12
N LEU A 6 23.66 -0.77 12.07
CA LEU A 6 23.75 -2.19 11.74
C LEU A 6 22.54 -2.67 10.95
N ALA A 7 21.32 -2.27 11.35
CA ALA A 7 20.10 -2.60 10.61
C ALA A 7 20.14 -2.08 9.17
N GLN A 8 20.65 -0.87 8.97
CA GLN A 8 20.83 -0.28 7.64
C GLN A 8 21.87 -1.04 6.81
N GLU A 9 23.04 -1.35 7.37
CA GLU A 9 24.09 -2.11 6.67
C GLU A 9 23.57 -3.48 6.22
N ILE A 10 22.87 -4.21 7.09
CA ILE A 10 22.24 -5.49 6.76
C ILE A 10 21.15 -5.31 5.69
N ALA A 11 20.29 -4.29 5.83
CA ALA A 11 19.22 -4.03 4.88
C ALA A 11 19.75 -3.72 3.47
N ASP A 12 20.87 -2.99 3.38
CA ASP A 12 21.53 -2.71 2.11
C ASP A 12 22.12 -3.97 1.48
N GLU A 13 22.77 -4.84 2.26
CA GLU A 13 23.27 -6.14 1.77
C GLU A 13 22.14 -7.04 1.23
N LEU A 14 21.02 -7.09 1.94
CA LEU A 14 19.82 -7.81 1.49
C LEU A 14 19.26 -7.22 0.19
N ARG A 15 19.16 -5.90 0.09
CA ARG A 15 18.70 -5.22 -1.13
C ARG A 15 19.62 -5.51 -2.32
N VAL A 16 20.95 -5.45 -2.14
CA VAL A 16 21.92 -5.77 -3.19
C VAL A 16 21.77 -7.22 -3.67
N SER A 17 21.33 -8.12 -2.78
CA SER A 17 21.03 -9.51 -3.08
C SER A 17 19.65 -9.73 -3.73
N GLY A 18 18.88 -8.67 -3.98
CA GLY A 18 17.54 -8.73 -4.58
C GLY A 18 16.42 -9.09 -3.60
N ILE A 19 16.70 -9.11 -2.29
CA ILE A 19 15.69 -9.35 -1.25
C ILE A 19 14.95 -8.04 -0.98
N LYS A 20 13.62 -8.10 -1.03
CA LYS A 20 12.74 -6.97 -0.73
C LYS A 20 12.51 -6.88 0.77
N ILE A 21 12.52 -5.66 1.29
CA ILE A 21 12.32 -5.37 2.71
C ILE A 21 10.98 -4.68 2.89
N SER A 22 10.23 -5.16 3.87
CA SER A 22 8.97 -4.59 4.32
C SER A 22 9.13 -4.03 5.73
N ILE A 23 8.50 -2.89 6.01
CA ILE A 23 8.40 -2.34 7.36
C ILE A 23 7.08 -2.81 7.96
N ASP A 24 7.15 -3.58 9.04
CA ASP A 24 6.01 -4.16 9.73
C ASP A 24 5.47 -3.25 10.85
N ASP A 25 4.21 -3.48 11.25
CA ASP A 25 3.54 -2.82 12.37
C ASP A 25 3.66 -1.28 12.36
N PHE A 26 3.57 -0.66 11.17
CA PHE A 26 3.69 0.80 11.09
C PHE A 26 2.54 1.47 11.84
N GLY A 27 2.91 2.30 12.82
CA GLY A 27 2.00 3.04 13.68
C GLY A 27 1.92 2.52 15.13
N ALA A 28 2.42 1.32 15.44
CA ALA A 28 2.37 0.74 16.79
C ALA A 28 3.33 1.37 17.82
N GLY A 29 4.12 2.38 17.42
CA GLY A 29 4.88 3.25 18.34
C GLY A 29 6.41 3.19 18.24
N TYR A 30 6.99 2.27 17.45
CA TYR A 30 8.45 2.13 17.33
C TYR A 30 9.04 2.67 16.01
N SER A 31 8.22 2.93 15.01
CA SER A 31 8.67 3.42 13.70
C SER A 31 8.88 4.94 13.73
N SER A 32 10.15 5.36 13.77
CA SER A 32 10.51 6.78 13.60
C SER A 32 10.62 7.13 12.11
N PHE A 33 10.24 8.35 11.72
CA PHE A 33 10.48 8.85 10.36
C PHE A 33 11.97 8.83 9.98
N SER A 34 12.88 8.97 10.96
CA SER A 34 14.33 8.80 10.74
C SER A 34 14.68 7.41 10.25
N SER A 35 14.05 6.36 10.81
CA SER A 35 14.27 4.97 10.39
C SER A 35 13.76 4.71 8.97
N LEU A 36 12.58 5.25 8.62
CA LEU A 36 12.04 5.14 7.26
C LEU A 36 12.95 5.79 6.22
N ARG A 37 13.58 6.92 6.55
CA ARG A 37 14.50 7.61 5.63
C ARG A 37 15.77 6.80 5.34
N GLU A 38 16.22 6.00 6.31
CA GLU A 38 17.52 5.33 6.25
C GLU A 38 17.42 3.89 5.71
N LEU A 39 16.27 3.24 5.83
CA LEU A 39 16.08 1.86 5.41
C LEU A 39 15.60 1.75 3.95
N PRO A 40 16.17 0.82 3.15
CA PRO A 40 15.76 0.60 1.78
C PRO A 40 14.55 -0.35 1.68
N PHE A 41 13.38 0.09 2.18
CA PHE A 41 12.14 -0.68 2.11
C PHE A 41 11.40 -0.45 0.79
N VAL A 42 10.56 -1.42 0.41
CA VAL A 42 9.68 -1.34 -0.78
C VAL A 42 8.21 -1.55 -0.43
N GLU A 43 7.92 -1.84 0.83
CA GLU A 43 6.60 -2.15 1.35
C GLU A 43 6.47 -1.59 2.78
N LEU A 44 5.32 -0.98 3.07
CA LEU A 44 4.96 -0.47 4.39
C LEU A 44 3.64 -1.11 4.82
N LYS A 45 3.67 -1.89 5.91
CA LYS A 45 2.50 -2.58 6.42
C LYS A 45 1.88 -1.79 7.58
N LEU A 46 0.59 -1.50 7.46
CA LEU A 46 -0.20 -0.75 8.43
C LEU A 46 -0.73 -1.72 9.48
N ASP A 47 -0.44 -1.42 10.75
CA ASP A 47 -0.88 -2.22 11.89
C ASP A 47 -2.42 -2.34 11.96
N GLU A 48 -2.90 -3.51 12.40
CA GLU A 48 -4.33 -3.82 12.46
C GLU A 48 -5.13 -2.89 13.36
N SER A 49 -4.50 -2.28 14.39
CA SER A 49 -5.17 -1.39 15.33
C SER A 49 -5.73 -0.12 14.66
N PHE A 50 -5.15 0.30 13.54
CA PHE A 50 -5.65 1.43 12.74
C PHE A 50 -6.56 0.97 11.60
N VAL A 51 -6.30 -0.21 11.02
CA VAL A 51 -7.13 -0.76 9.94
C VAL A 51 -8.52 -1.11 10.44
N LYS A 52 -8.62 -1.65 11.65
CA LYS A 52 -9.88 -2.00 12.28
C LYS A 52 -10.78 -0.76 12.40
N SER A 53 -12.01 -0.87 11.89
CA SER A 53 -13.01 0.20 11.94
C SER A 53 -12.65 1.48 11.19
N CYS A 54 -11.65 1.47 10.30
CA CYS A 54 -11.28 2.65 9.51
C CYS A 54 -12.40 3.15 8.58
N ALA A 55 -13.43 2.33 8.30
CA ALA A 55 -14.62 2.78 7.57
C ALA A 55 -15.56 3.67 8.42
N THR A 56 -15.47 3.58 9.75
CA THR A 56 -16.43 4.24 10.68
C THR A 56 -15.78 5.19 11.66
N ASP A 57 -14.49 5.01 11.98
CA ASP A 57 -13.72 5.88 12.85
C ASP A 57 -12.86 6.83 12.00
N ALA A 58 -13.15 8.13 12.11
CA ALA A 58 -12.47 9.17 11.33
C ALA A 58 -10.98 9.30 11.67
N THR A 59 -10.58 8.98 12.90
CA THR A 59 -9.18 9.01 13.32
C THR A 59 -8.41 7.87 12.66
N ASN A 60 -8.96 6.66 12.73
CA ASN A 60 -8.38 5.49 12.07
C ASN A 60 -8.32 5.68 10.55
N ALA A 61 -9.36 6.25 9.94
CA ALA A 61 -9.37 6.60 8.52
C ALA A 61 -8.23 7.58 8.15
N ALA A 62 -8.04 8.63 8.95
CA ALA A 62 -7.00 9.62 8.71
C ALA A 62 -5.58 9.04 8.88
N ILE A 63 -5.38 8.15 9.86
CA ILE A 63 -4.11 7.45 10.06
C ILE A 63 -3.82 6.52 8.88
N CYS A 64 -4.82 5.74 8.44
CA CYS A 64 -4.68 4.86 7.27
C CYS A 64 -4.32 5.67 6.01
N GLN A 65 -5.06 6.75 5.71
CA GLN A 65 -4.77 7.60 4.56
C GLN A 65 -3.34 8.18 4.64
N THR A 66 -2.93 8.65 5.82
CA THR A 66 -1.58 9.21 6.02
C THR A 66 -0.50 8.17 5.76
N ALA A 67 -0.69 6.93 6.23
CA ALA A 67 0.27 5.85 6.02
C ALA A 67 0.33 5.39 4.56
N VAL A 68 -0.81 5.33 3.86
CA VAL A 68 -0.87 5.06 2.41
C VAL A 68 -0.10 6.13 1.63
N ASP A 69 -0.42 7.41 1.87
CA ASP A 69 0.25 8.54 1.21
C ASP A 69 1.76 8.54 1.48
N LEU A 70 2.15 8.17 2.71
CA LEU A 70 3.55 8.07 3.10
C LEU A 70 4.28 6.98 2.32
N ALA A 71 3.72 5.76 2.26
CA ALA A 71 4.30 4.65 1.51
C ALA A 71 4.57 5.06 0.05
N HIS A 72 3.57 5.66 -0.59
CA HIS A 72 3.68 6.11 -1.98
C HIS A 72 4.73 7.19 -2.18
N ARG A 73 4.87 8.14 -1.24
CA ARG A 73 5.93 9.17 -1.28
C ARG A 73 7.33 8.61 -1.15
N PHE A 74 7.49 7.46 -0.50
CA PHE A 74 8.75 6.71 -0.46
C PHE A 74 8.96 5.79 -1.67
N GLY A 75 7.99 5.73 -2.61
CA GLY A 75 8.03 4.82 -3.75
C GLY A 75 7.77 3.36 -3.37
N SER A 76 7.12 3.14 -2.23
CA SER A 76 6.82 1.83 -1.65
C SER A 76 5.33 1.51 -1.74
N ALA A 77 4.98 0.23 -1.71
CA ALA A 77 3.59 -0.22 -1.63
C ALA A 77 3.05 -0.12 -0.19
N ALA A 78 1.76 0.19 -0.05
CA ALA A 78 1.05 0.13 1.23
C ALA A 78 0.30 -1.20 1.37
N VAL A 79 0.40 -1.83 2.54
CA VAL A 79 -0.33 -3.07 2.87
C VAL A 79 -1.14 -2.86 4.14
N ALA A 80 -2.44 -3.06 4.08
CA ALA A 80 -3.28 -3.03 5.29
C ALA A 80 -3.42 -4.42 5.92
N GLU A 81 -3.14 -4.54 7.22
CA GLU A 81 -3.25 -5.79 7.96
C GLU A 81 -4.49 -5.86 8.85
N GLY A 82 -4.93 -7.08 9.16
CA GLY A 82 -6.08 -7.29 10.04
C GLY A 82 -7.43 -6.89 9.42
N ILE A 83 -7.60 -6.97 8.09
CA ILE A 83 -8.89 -6.67 7.46
C ILE A 83 -9.95 -7.73 7.83
N GLU A 84 -10.92 -7.34 8.65
CA GLU A 84 -12.01 -8.22 9.12
C GLU A 84 -13.34 -7.95 8.41
N THR A 85 -13.56 -6.74 7.88
CA THR A 85 -14.86 -6.32 7.34
C THR A 85 -14.78 -5.81 5.90
N ALA A 86 -15.84 -6.05 5.13
CA ALA A 86 -15.93 -5.54 3.75
C ALA A 86 -15.97 -4.00 3.68
N ALA A 87 -16.48 -3.35 4.73
CA ALA A 87 -16.50 -1.89 4.82
C ALA A 87 -15.09 -1.33 4.95
N ASP A 88 -14.26 -1.90 5.85
CA ASP A 88 -12.86 -1.48 6.02
C ASP A 88 -12.04 -1.75 4.75
N LEU A 89 -12.24 -2.92 4.11
CA LEU A 89 -11.62 -3.21 2.81
C LEU A 89 -11.97 -2.16 1.75
N GLN A 90 -13.25 -1.80 1.63
CA GLN A 90 -13.70 -0.80 0.66
C GLN A 90 -13.13 0.58 0.96
N ALA A 91 -13.08 0.97 2.24
CA ALA A 91 -12.47 2.23 2.66
C ALA A 91 -10.99 2.29 2.26
N LEU A 92 -10.22 1.23 2.55
CA LEU A 92 -8.80 1.12 2.19
C LEU A 92 -8.57 1.17 0.66
N MET A 93 -9.44 0.52 -0.13
CA MET A 93 -9.37 0.61 -1.59
C MET A 93 -9.60 2.04 -2.09
N VAL A 94 -10.54 2.78 -1.49
CA VAL A 94 -10.80 4.19 -1.83
C VAL A 94 -9.62 5.08 -1.43
N MET A 95 -8.96 4.80 -0.31
CA MET A 95 -7.75 5.51 0.14
C MET A 95 -6.54 5.25 -0.77
N GLY A 96 -6.61 4.26 -1.67
CA GLY A 96 -5.54 3.88 -2.59
C GLY A 96 -4.55 2.86 -2.02
N CYS A 97 -4.92 2.10 -0.99
CA CYS A 97 -4.07 1.03 -0.46
C CYS A 97 -3.85 -0.08 -1.51
N ASP A 98 -2.59 -0.50 -1.70
CA ASP A 98 -2.20 -1.41 -2.79
C ASP A 98 -2.57 -2.86 -2.52
N PHE A 99 -2.38 -3.31 -1.28
CA PHE A 99 -2.62 -4.69 -0.86
C PHE A 99 -3.32 -4.77 0.50
N GLY A 100 -3.97 -5.90 0.75
CA GLY A 100 -4.64 -6.17 2.01
C GLY A 100 -4.43 -7.60 2.49
N GLN A 101 -4.30 -7.76 3.80
CA GLN A 101 -4.25 -9.02 4.51
C GLN A 101 -5.28 -9.02 5.65
N GLY A 102 -6.00 -10.12 5.81
CA GLY A 102 -6.93 -10.26 6.92
C GLY A 102 -7.85 -11.47 6.78
N VAL A 103 -8.54 -11.80 7.88
CA VAL A 103 -9.44 -12.96 7.95
C VAL A 103 -10.61 -12.86 6.97
N LEU A 104 -11.01 -11.65 6.56
CA LEU A 104 -11.98 -11.43 5.49
C LEU A 104 -11.52 -12.04 4.16
N ILE A 105 -10.22 -11.96 3.86
CA ILE A 105 -9.62 -12.41 2.60
C ILE A 105 -9.32 -13.91 2.68
N ALA A 106 -8.59 -14.31 3.72
CA ALA A 106 -8.32 -15.69 4.09
C ALA A 106 -7.68 -15.72 5.49
N PRO A 107 -8.12 -16.60 6.41
CA PRO A 107 -7.43 -16.77 7.69
C PRO A 107 -6.07 -17.46 7.49
N PRO A 108 -5.13 -17.31 8.45
CA PRO A 108 -3.94 -18.16 8.53
C PRO A 108 -4.34 -19.64 8.45
N MET A 109 -3.61 -20.44 7.67
CA MET A 109 -3.98 -21.82 7.40
C MET A 109 -2.77 -22.75 7.28
N PRO A 110 -2.93 -24.06 7.54
CA PRO A 110 -1.89 -25.04 7.32
C PRO A 110 -1.37 -25.05 5.88
N GLN A 111 -0.12 -25.46 5.71
CA GLN A 111 0.57 -25.52 4.42
C GLN A 111 -0.25 -26.23 3.34
N GLU A 112 -0.88 -27.36 3.67
CA GLU A 112 -1.66 -28.16 2.72
C GLU A 112 -2.86 -27.37 2.17
N ARG A 113 -3.56 -26.65 3.05
CA ARG A 113 -4.69 -25.79 2.67
C ARG A 113 -4.23 -24.61 1.83
N PHE A 114 -3.10 -23.99 2.19
CA PHE A 114 -2.53 -22.87 1.44
C PHE A 114 -2.12 -23.29 0.02
N LEU A 115 -1.39 -24.40 -0.11
CA LEU A 115 -0.99 -24.94 -1.42
C LEU A 115 -2.20 -25.33 -2.28
N HIS A 116 -3.26 -25.84 -1.66
CA HIS A 116 -4.51 -26.11 -2.36
C HIS A 116 -5.15 -24.82 -2.90
N LEU A 117 -5.26 -23.78 -2.07
CA LEU A 117 -5.80 -22.47 -2.45
C LEU A 117 -5.00 -21.82 -3.60
N LEU A 118 -3.67 -21.85 -3.53
CA LEU A 118 -2.81 -21.31 -4.59
C LEU A 118 -3.03 -22.00 -5.93
N ARG A 119 -3.09 -23.34 -5.93
CA ARG A 119 -3.35 -24.11 -7.16
C ARG A 119 -4.73 -23.81 -7.76
N GLN A 120 -5.74 -23.58 -6.92
CA GLN A 120 -7.06 -23.18 -7.41
C GLN A 120 -7.02 -21.79 -8.08
N ARG A 121 -6.29 -20.84 -7.50
CA ARG A 121 -6.17 -19.47 -8.02
C ARG A 121 -5.27 -19.36 -9.25
N ALA A 122 -4.30 -20.26 -9.42
CA ALA A 122 -3.40 -20.30 -10.58
C ALA A 122 -4.05 -20.87 -11.85
N LYS A 123 -5.29 -21.38 -11.79
CA LYS A 123 -6.01 -21.85 -12.98
C LYS A 123 -6.32 -20.63 -13.89
N PRO A 124 -5.91 -20.65 -15.18
CA PRO A 124 -6.21 -19.55 -16.10
C PRO A 124 -7.74 -19.46 -16.27
N GLY A 125 -8.34 -18.32 -15.91
CA GLY A 125 -9.79 -18.13 -15.99
C GLY A 125 -10.36 -17.02 -15.14
N ARG A 126 -9.60 -16.46 -14.19
CA ARG A 126 -9.98 -15.21 -13.51
C ARG A 126 -9.51 -14.04 -14.38
N THR A 127 -10.43 -13.44 -15.12
CA THR A 127 -10.22 -12.20 -15.89
C THR A 127 -9.50 -11.17 -15.01
N GLN A 128 -8.34 -10.71 -15.46
CA GLN A 128 -7.73 -9.48 -14.95
C GLN A 128 -8.76 -8.35 -15.02
N PRO A 129 -8.86 -7.48 -13.99
CA PRO A 129 -9.55 -6.21 -14.16
C PRO A 129 -8.84 -5.48 -15.30
N GLN A 130 -9.57 -5.20 -16.38
CA GLN A 130 -9.05 -4.40 -17.48
C GLN A 130 -8.65 -3.05 -16.89
N SER A 131 -7.37 -2.71 -16.95
CA SER A 131 -6.93 -1.34 -16.74
C SER A 131 -7.68 -0.47 -17.75
N ALA A 132 -8.50 0.44 -17.25
CA ALA A 132 -9.11 1.45 -18.10
C ALA A 132 -7.97 2.20 -18.80
N SER A 133 -7.88 2.02 -20.12
CA SER A 133 -6.99 2.81 -20.96
C SER A 133 -7.39 4.28 -20.80
N ILE A 134 -6.60 5.05 -20.07
CA ILE A 134 -6.66 6.50 -20.11
C ILE A 134 -6.32 6.88 -21.56
N GLY A 135 -7.33 7.31 -22.30
CA GLY A 135 -7.18 7.75 -23.67
C GLY A 135 -6.15 8.85 -23.78
N SER A 136 -5.13 8.63 -24.60
CA SER A 136 -4.21 9.67 -25.05
C SER A 136 -4.98 10.70 -25.87
N ALA A 137 -5.19 11.90 -25.31
CA ALA A 137 -5.65 13.05 -26.08
C ALA A 137 -4.53 13.49 -27.05
N PRO A 138 -4.82 13.78 -28.33
CA PRO A 138 -3.80 14.29 -29.25
C PRO A 138 -3.52 15.78 -28.97
N ALA A 139 -2.24 16.13 -29.06
CA ALA A 139 -1.74 17.50 -28.96
C ALA A 139 -1.79 18.23 -30.31
N GLY A 140 -2.13 19.54 -30.25
CA GLY A 140 -1.93 20.55 -31.32
C GLY A 140 -3.10 20.68 -32.31
N SER A 141 -3.52 21.86 -32.79
CA SER A 141 -2.87 23.17 -32.90
C SER A 141 -3.94 24.27 -33.02
N GLY A 142 -3.68 25.46 -32.48
CA GLY A 142 -4.71 26.46 -32.16
C GLY A 142 -5.12 27.48 -33.23
N HIS A 143 -5.85 28.50 -32.78
CA HIS A 143 -5.80 29.89 -33.24
C HIS A 143 -6.45 30.80 -32.17
N ALA A 144 -5.80 31.94 -31.92
CA ALA A 144 -6.21 33.00 -31.00
C ALA A 144 -7.49 33.71 -31.47
N THR A 145 -8.26 34.31 -30.55
CA THR A 145 -8.72 35.72 -30.59
C THR A 145 -9.29 36.11 -29.21
N ALA A 146 -9.14 37.39 -28.89
CA ALA A 146 -9.15 38.04 -27.59
C ALA A 146 -10.52 38.42 -27.01
N VAL A 147 -10.42 39.09 -25.85
CA VAL A 147 -11.26 40.17 -25.28
C VAL A 147 -12.18 39.77 -24.12
N GLY A 148 -12.01 40.46 -22.98
CA GLY A 148 -13.11 40.73 -22.04
C GLY A 148 -12.74 40.71 -20.55
N GLN A 149 -12.03 41.72 -20.06
CA GLN A 149 -12.10 42.11 -18.64
C GLN A 149 -13.46 42.76 -18.33
N VAL A 150 -13.77 42.79 -17.03
CA VAL A 150 -14.68 43.69 -16.29
C VAL A 150 -16.11 43.19 -16.09
N ALA A 151 -16.40 42.68 -14.89
CA ALA A 151 -17.16 43.39 -13.84
C ALA A 151 -16.92 42.72 -12.49
#